data_AF-A0A7X3VCZ0-F1
#
_entry.id   AF-A0A7X3VCZ0-F1
#
_cell.length_a   1.000
_cell.length_b   1.000
_cell.length_c   1.000
_cell.angle_alpha   90.00
_cell.angle_beta   90.00
_cell.angle_gamma   90.00
#
_symmetry.space_group_name_H-M   'P 1'
#
loop_
_entity.id
_entity.type
_entity.pdbx_description
1 polymer ?
#
loop_
_entity_poly.entity_id
_entity_poly.type
_entity_poly.pdbx_seq_one_letter_code
_entity_poly.pdbx_strand_id
1 'polypeptide(L)'
;VQHPLNSLMTLESSGITRPGQLAGKKVGYPGIPTNEPLLDTMLKADGLNGLEDIEFVNIGWNISESLISEKVDGVVGAYWTHESINMENIGYPVNVMRMEEWGVPDYYELVLVTSEDYLKENQDVAERFIRAIKRGFEEAISDPQAGVDVLVAENPGEIDEDIDRPGADLLVEMWQLPSGGGFGTQEPARWNGFVQWMKDNDMLDQSLDASAAYRADLGN
;
A
#
# COMPACT_ATOMS: atom_id res chain seq x y z
N VAL A 1 7.38 3.86 0.97
CA VAL A 1 6.19 4.75 0.90
C VAL A 1 5.67 4.95 2.30
N GLN A 2 5.42 6.19 2.69
CA GLN A 2 5.20 6.61 4.07
C GLN A 2 3.78 6.34 4.57
N HIS A 3 2.82 6.14 3.68
CA HIS A 3 1.40 5.96 3.99
C HIS A 3 0.82 4.80 3.18
N PRO A 4 -0.31 4.20 3.61
CA PRO A 4 -1.02 3.16 2.87
C PRO A 4 -1.34 3.60 1.44
N LEU A 5 -1.06 2.73 0.48
CA LEU A 5 -1.58 2.85 -0.88
C LEU A 5 -2.66 1.80 -1.13
N ASN A 6 -2.63 0.68 -0.39
CA ASN A 6 -3.67 -0.32 -0.45
C ASN A 6 -5.04 0.30 -0.14
N SER A 7 -6.05 -0.12 -0.88
CA SER A 7 -7.41 0.37 -0.75
C SER A 7 -8.43 -0.73 -1.05
N LEU A 8 -9.64 -0.51 -0.55
CA LEU A 8 -10.82 -1.25 -0.98
C LEU A 8 -11.46 -0.46 -2.13
N MET A 9 -11.62 -1.10 -3.28
CA MET A 9 -12.24 -0.51 -4.47
C MET A 9 -13.51 -1.24 -4.87
N THR A 10 -14.48 -0.50 -5.37
CA THR A 10 -15.74 -1.01 -5.95
C THR A 10 -16.05 -0.21 -7.20
N LEU A 11 -16.82 -0.76 -8.15
CA LEU A 11 -17.27 0.05 -9.29
C LEU A 11 -18.19 1.17 -8.81
N GLU A 12 -18.05 2.38 -9.37
CA GLU A 12 -19.00 3.47 -9.08
C GLU A 12 -20.44 3.07 -9.40
N SER A 13 -20.63 2.31 -10.49
CA SER A 13 -21.93 1.79 -10.92
C SER A 13 -22.61 0.88 -9.90
N SER A 14 -21.87 0.28 -8.97
CA SER A 14 -22.41 -0.56 -7.90
C SER A 14 -23.15 0.24 -6.82
N GLY A 15 -22.85 1.53 -6.69
CA GLY A 15 -23.33 2.38 -5.59
C GLY A 15 -22.75 2.03 -4.20
N ILE A 16 -21.77 1.14 -4.14
CA ILE A 16 -21.08 0.75 -2.89
C ILE A 16 -19.97 1.77 -2.63
N THR A 17 -20.12 2.63 -1.64
CA THR A 17 -19.21 3.73 -1.32
C THR A 17 -18.64 3.66 0.10
N ARG A 18 -18.97 2.61 0.87
CA ARG A 18 -18.46 2.38 2.24
C ARG A 18 -18.40 0.89 2.59
N PRO A 19 -17.49 0.44 3.47
CA PRO A 19 -17.27 -0.99 3.75
C PRO A 19 -18.52 -1.73 4.23
N GLY A 20 -19.37 -1.11 5.05
CA GLY A 20 -20.57 -1.74 5.60
C GLY A 20 -21.64 -2.11 4.57
N GLN A 21 -21.57 -1.53 3.36
CA GLN A 21 -22.43 -1.91 2.24
C GLN A 21 -22.02 -3.24 1.58
N LEU A 22 -20.88 -3.82 1.98
CA LEU A 22 -20.42 -5.12 1.50
C LEU A 22 -21.07 -6.31 2.20
N ALA A 23 -22.00 -6.10 3.13
CA ALA A 23 -22.71 -7.21 3.78
C ALA A 23 -23.34 -8.16 2.75
N GLY A 24 -22.96 -9.44 2.82
CA GLY A 24 -23.37 -10.51 1.90
C GLY A 24 -22.79 -10.40 0.49
N LYS A 25 -21.83 -9.50 0.26
CA LYS A 25 -21.17 -9.28 -1.04
C LYS A 25 -19.89 -10.09 -1.16
N LYS A 26 -19.39 -10.18 -2.39
CA LYS A 26 -18.15 -10.87 -2.72
C LYS A 26 -17.00 -9.88 -2.86
N VAL A 27 -15.91 -10.11 -2.14
CA VAL A 27 -14.70 -9.26 -2.21
C VAL A 27 -13.50 -10.08 -2.64
N GLY A 28 -12.80 -9.61 -3.67
CA GLY A 28 -11.58 -10.24 -4.19
C GLY A 28 -10.30 -9.71 -3.55
N TYR A 29 -9.27 -10.54 -3.46
CA TYR A 29 -7.91 -10.13 -3.06
C TYR A 29 -6.81 -10.92 -3.77
N PRO A 30 -5.55 -10.43 -3.81
CA PRO A 30 -4.46 -11.07 -4.54
C PRO A 30 -3.86 -12.31 -3.87
N GLY A 31 -4.42 -12.78 -2.75
CA GLY A 31 -3.86 -13.90 -2.00
C GLY A 31 -2.72 -13.53 -1.06
N ILE A 32 -2.40 -12.24 -0.93
CA ILE A 32 -1.42 -11.75 0.07
C ILE A 32 -2.11 -11.72 1.44
N PRO A 33 -1.63 -12.49 2.45
CA PRO A 33 -2.33 -12.69 3.71
C PRO A 33 -2.63 -11.42 4.51
N THR A 34 -1.83 -10.36 4.34
CA THR A 34 -2.05 -9.09 5.04
C THR A 34 -3.38 -8.43 4.69
N ASN A 35 -3.97 -8.72 3.52
CA ASN A 35 -5.26 -8.15 3.13
C ASN A 35 -6.44 -8.63 3.98
N GLU A 36 -6.36 -9.84 4.56
CA GLU A 36 -7.43 -10.41 5.40
C GLU A 36 -7.71 -9.51 6.62
N PRO A 37 -6.76 -9.27 7.54
CA PRO A 37 -6.99 -8.43 8.71
C PRO A 37 -7.18 -6.95 8.36
N LEU A 38 -6.59 -6.46 7.27
CA LEU A 38 -6.83 -5.10 6.77
C LEU A 38 -8.30 -4.91 6.42
N LEU A 39 -8.85 -5.77 5.56
CA LEU A 39 -10.26 -5.71 5.18
C LEU A 39 -11.18 -5.98 6.37
N ASP A 40 -10.86 -6.95 7.21
CA ASP A 40 -11.61 -7.24 8.44
C ASP A 40 -11.77 -6.00 9.34
N THR A 41 -10.67 -5.24 9.50
CA THR A 41 -10.66 -3.97 10.26
C THR A 41 -11.60 -2.95 9.62
N MET A 42 -11.55 -2.77 8.30
CA MET A 42 -12.43 -1.83 7.58
C MET A 42 -13.92 -2.19 7.73
N LEU A 43 -14.26 -3.47 7.59
CA LEU A 43 -15.64 -3.95 7.71
C LEU A 43 -16.17 -3.72 9.13
N LYS A 44 -15.36 -4.03 10.16
CA LYS A 44 -15.71 -3.80 11.57
C LYS A 44 -15.85 -2.31 11.91
N ALA A 45 -14.98 -1.46 11.37
CA ALA A 45 -15.06 -0.02 11.54
C ALA A 45 -16.38 0.57 11.01
N ASP A 46 -17.02 -0.11 10.05
CA ASP A 46 -18.28 0.30 9.44
C ASP A 46 -19.49 -0.58 9.82
N GLY A 47 -19.42 -1.25 10.97
CA GLY A 47 -20.57 -1.88 11.63
C GLY A 47 -20.88 -3.32 11.22
N LEU A 48 -20.01 -3.98 10.45
CA LEU A 48 -20.07 -5.43 10.22
C LEU A 48 -19.28 -6.19 11.28
N ASN A 49 -19.48 -7.51 11.35
CA ASN A 49 -18.76 -8.40 12.26
C ASN A 49 -17.37 -8.79 11.73
N GLY A 50 -17.02 -8.41 10.50
CA GLY A 50 -15.74 -8.68 9.85
C GLY A 50 -15.91 -9.49 8.57
N LEU A 51 -14.89 -10.29 8.24
CA LEU A 51 -14.90 -11.12 7.03
C LEU A 51 -16.06 -12.14 6.98
N GLU A 52 -16.63 -12.52 8.12
CA GLU A 52 -17.75 -13.48 8.20
C GLU A 52 -19.06 -12.97 7.58
N ASP A 53 -19.20 -11.65 7.44
CA ASP A 53 -20.36 -11.03 6.81
C ASP A 53 -20.22 -10.93 5.29
N ILE A 54 -19.12 -11.40 4.68
CA ILE A 54 -18.85 -11.32 3.24
C ILE A 54 -18.37 -12.67 2.66
N GLU A 55 -18.38 -12.80 1.33
CA GLU A 55 -17.68 -13.89 0.64
C GLU A 55 -16.30 -13.39 0.17
N PHE A 56 -15.24 -13.76 0.90
CA PHE A 56 -13.88 -13.34 0.57
C PHE A 56 -13.18 -14.36 -0.34
N VAL A 57 -12.74 -13.93 -1.52
CA VAL A 57 -12.25 -14.82 -2.58
C VAL A 57 -10.86 -14.44 -3.09
N ASN A 58 -9.95 -15.40 -3.15
CA ASN A 58 -8.64 -15.20 -3.76
C ASN A 58 -8.78 -15.17 -5.28
N ILE A 59 -8.43 -14.03 -5.89
CA ILE A 59 -8.51 -13.80 -7.34
C ILE A 59 -7.13 -13.70 -8.00
N GLY A 60 -6.05 -13.88 -7.22
CA GLY A 60 -4.68 -13.63 -7.67
C GLY A 60 -4.53 -12.21 -8.22
N TRP A 61 -3.76 -12.06 -9.30
CA TRP A 61 -3.48 -10.75 -9.90
C TRP A 61 -4.61 -10.19 -10.79
N ASN A 62 -5.77 -10.86 -10.86
CA ASN A 62 -6.88 -10.44 -11.71
C ASN A 62 -7.77 -9.37 -11.05
N ILE A 63 -7.18 -8.39 -10.37
CA ILE A 63 -7.90 -7.38 -9.56
C ILE A 63 -8.91 -6.61 -10.43
N SER A 64 -8.42 -5.91 -11.45
CA SER A 64 -9.23 -5.11 -12.37
C SER A 64 -10.25 -5.96 -13.13
N GLU A 65 -9.82 -7.09 -13.70
CA GLU A 65 -10.67 -7.98 -14.48
C GLU A 65 -11.84 -8.57 -13.66
N SER A 66 -11.59 -8.93 -12.41
CA SER A 66 -12.63 -9.50 -11.54
C SER A 66 -13.71 -8.47 -11.21
N LEU A 67 -13.31 -7.21 -11.03
CA LEU A 67 -14.23 -6.11 -10.76
C LEU A 67 -15.03 -5.74 -12.02
N ILE A 68 -14.35 -5.59 -13.18
CA ILE A 68 -14.98 -5.28 -14.48
C ILE A 68 -16.00 -6.34 -14.91
N SER A 69 -15.66 -7.62 -14.71
CA SER A 69 -16.54 -8.74 -15.06
C SER A 69 -17.65 -8.98 -14.02
N GLU A 70 -17.72 -8.15 -12.98
CA GLU A 70 -18.68 -8.27 -11.86
C GLU A 70 -18.63 -9.66 -11.19
N LYS A 71 -17.48 -10.35 -11.27
CA LYS A 71 -17.26 -11.61 -10.56
C LYS A 71 -17.14 -11.38 -9.05
N VAL A 72 -16.77 -10.17 -8.65
CA VAL A 72 -16.71 -9.68 -7.27
C VAL A 72 -17.37 -8.30 -7.23
N ASP A 73 -17.95 -7.93 -6.09
CA ASP A 73 -18.56 -6.61 -5.87
C ASP A 73 -17.53 -5.56 -5.43
N GLY A 74 -16.38 -6.00 -4.92
CA GLY A 74 -15.26 -5.15 -4.54
C GLY A 74 -13.93 -5.90 -4.53
N VAL A 75 -12.83 -5.17 -4.46
CA VAL A 75 -11.47 -5.72 -4.39
C VAL A 75 -10.64 -4.99 -3.34
N VAL A 76 -9.79 -5.72 -2.64
CA VAL A 76 -8.77 -5.18 -1.73
C VAL A 76 -7.38 -5.62 -2.23
N GLY A 77 -6.35 -4.81 -1.95
CA GLY A 77 -5.00 -5.03 -2.49
C GLY A 77 -4.68 -4.19 -3.72
N ALA A 78 -5.55 -3.25 -4.09
CA ALA A 78 -5.38 -2.34 -5.21
C ALA A 78 -4.82 -1.00 -4.72
N TYR A 79 -3.83 -0.44 -5.42
CA TYR A 79 -3.27 0.86 -5.09
C TYR A 79 -4.09 1.99 -5.70
N TRP A 80 -4.53 2.91 -4.85
CA TRP A 80 -5.32 4.05 -5.29
C TRP A 80 -4.53 5.06 -6.14
N THR A 81 -3.20 4.90 -6.22
CA THR A 81 -2.32 5.69 -7.08
C THR A 81 -2.01 5.01 -8.42
N HIS A 82 -2.55 3.81 -8.68
CA HIS A 82 -2.24 3.05 -9.91
C HIS A 82 -3.49 2.35 -10.48
N GLU A 83 -4.06 1.36 -9.77
CA GLU A 83 -5.21 0.60 -10.26
C GLU A 83 -6.45 1.46 -10.49
N SER A 84 -6.69 2.47 -9.66
CA SER A 84 -7.83 3.40 -9.83
C SER A 84 -7.71 4.20 -11.14
N ILE A 85 -6.50 4.66 -11.47
CA ILE A 85 -6.21 5.41 -12.69
C ILE A 85 -6.39 4.51 -13.90
N ASN A 86 -5.85 3.29 -13.84
CA ASN A 86 -6.06 2.30 -14.89
C ASN A 86 -7.56 2.06 -15.12
N MET A 87 -8.32 1.82 -14.05
CA MET A 87 -9.76 1.58 -14.10
C MET A 87 -10.53 2.76 -14.71
N GLU A 88 -10.19 4.00 -14.36
CA GLU A 88 -10.73 5.22 -14.98
C GLU A 88 -10.41 5.27 -16.48
N ASN A 89 -9.15 5.06 -16.85
CA ASN A 89 -8.66 5.13 -18.24
C ASN A 89 -9.38 4.13 -19.16
N ILE A 90 -9.74 2.95 -18.65
CA ILE A 90 -10.46 1.92 -19.41
C ILE A 90 -11.99 2.03 -19.31
N GLY A 91 -12.52 3.08 -18.68
CA GLY A 91 -13.95 3.41 -18.64
C GLY A 91 -14.75 2.71 -17.55
N TYR A 92 -14.10 2.25 -16.49
CA TYR A 92 -14.72 1.59 -15.33
C TYR A 92 -14.35 2.33 -14.04
N PRO A 93 -14.84 3.56 -13.82
CA PRO A 93 -14.51 4.34 -12.63
C PRO A 93 -14.84 3.58 -11.33
N VAL A 94 -14.02 3.78 -10.30
CA VAL A 94 -14.11 3.08 -9.02
C VAL A 94 -14.27 4.04 -7.85
N ASN A 95 -15.09 3.65 -6.87
CA ASN A 95 -15.01 4.24 -5.55
C ASN A 95 -13.77 3.69 -4.85
N VAL A 96 -12.93 4.57 -4.30
CA VAL A 96 -11.76 4.22 -3.50
C VAL A 96 -12.06 4.48 -2.03
N MET A 97 -11.93 3.44 -1.20
CA MET A 97 -12.00 3.53 0.25
C MET A 97 -10.60 3.31 0.84
N ARG A 98 -10.00 4.38 1.37
CA ARG A 98 -8.64 4.35 1.93
C ARG A 98 -8.63 3.65 3.30
N MET A 99 -7.68 2.76 3.53
CA MET A 99 -7.63 1.88 4.70
C MET A 99 -7.71 2.65 6.02
N GLU A 100 -6.93 3.72 6.12
CA GLU A 100 -6.76 4.57 7.30
C GLU A 100 -8.00 5.41 7.62
N GLU A 101 -8.91 5.60 6.67
CA GLU A 101 -10.20 6.24 6.89
C GLU A 101 -11.21 5.26 7.53
N TRP A 102 -10.88 3.97 7.55
CA TRP A 102 -11.73 2.87 8.02
C TRP A 102 -11.05 2.05 9.12
N GLY A 103 -10.31 2.71 10.01
CA GLY A 103 -9.84 2.13 11.28
C GLY A 103 -8.54 1.32 11.20
N VAL A 104 -7.99 1.09 10.00
CA VAL A 104 -6.63 0.55 9.86
C VAL A 104 -5.64 1.64 10.32
N PRO A 105 -4.67 1.34 11.19
CA PRO A 105 -3.66 2.34 11.56
C PRO A 105 -2.77 2.69 10.38
N ASP A 106 -2.29 3.93 10.31
CA ASP A 106 -1.28 4.35 9.32
C ASP A 106 -0.04 3.45 9.38
N TYR A 107 0.43 2.97 8.23
CA TYR A 107 1.58 2.07 8.11
C TYR A 107 2.41 2.40 6.86
N TYR A 108 3.67 1.92 6.84
CA TYR A 108 4.51 2.07 5.65
C TYR A 108 4.07 1.05 4.60
N GLU A 109 3.47 1.50 3.51
CA GLU A 109 3.01 0.59 2.45
C GLU A 109 4.16 -0.23 1.85
N LEU A 110 5.30 0.43 1.62
CA LEU A 110 6.49 -0.22 1.07
C LEU A 110 7.73 0.20 1.87
N VAL A 111 8.51 -0.81 2.25
CA VAL A 111 9.78 -0.66 2.99
C VAL A 111 10.89 -1.41 2.27
N LEU A 112 12.13 -0.91 2.43
CA LEU A 112 13.32 -1.65 2.01
C LEU A 112 13.69 -2.64 3.10
N VAL A 113 13.93 -3.89 2.71
CA VAL A 113 14.29 -4.98 3.63
C VAL A 113 15.65 -5.58 3.27
N THR A 114 16.40 -5.98 4.29
CA THR A 114 17.64 -6.75 4.15
C THR A 114 17.75 -7.71 5.34
N SER A 115 18.59 -8.74 5.24
CA SER A 115 18.82 -9.66 6.36
C SER A 115 19.78 -9.05 7.39
N GLU A 116 19.63 -9.45 8.65
CA GLU A 116 20.55 -9.06 9.72
C GLU A 116 22.00 -9.49 9.43
N ASP A 117 22.17 -10.71 8.90
CA ASP A 117 23.48 -11.24 8.52
C ASP A 117 24.15 -10.39 7.44
N TYR A 118 23.41 -10.03 6.39
CA TYR A 118 23.96 -9.17 5.33
C TYR A 118 24.33 -7.80 5.88
N LEU A 119 23.46 -7.19 6.69
CA LEU A 119 23.72 -5.87 7.28
C LEU A 119 24.94 -5.89 8.20
N LYS A 120 25.12 -6.95 8.98
CA LYS A 120 26.28 -7.11 9.87
C LYS A 120 27.60 -7.22 9.11
N GLU A 121 27.58 -7.91 7.97
CA GLU A 121 28.77 -8.13 7.15
C GLU A 121 29.06 -6.97 6.19
N ASN A 122 28.04 -6.22 5.76
CA ASN A 122 28.11 -5.27 4.65
C ASN A 122 27.49 -3.90 5.01
N GLN A 123 27.64 -3.45 6.26
CA GLN A 123 27.02 -2.22 6.73
C GLN A 123 27.37 -1.00 5.87
N ASP A 124 28.64 -0.87 5.46
CA ASP A 124 29.11 0.24 4.62
C ASP A 124 28.44 0.26 3.24
N VAL A 125 28.21 -0.92 2.66
CA VAL A 125 27.48 -1.09 1.39
C VAL A 125 26.02 -0.69 1.57
N ALA A 126 25.37 -1.17 2.63
CA ALA A 126 23.97 -0.82 2.94
C ALA A 126 23.79 0.69 3.12
N GLU A 127 24.68 1.35 3.88
CA GLU A 127 24.63 2.81 4.06
C GLU A 127 24.83 3.58 2.75
N ARG A 128 25.78 3.15 1.90
CA ARG A 128 26.00 3.74 0.58
C ARG A 128 24.79 3.57 -0.34
N PHE A 129 24.16 2.40 -0.30
CA PHE A 129 22.96 2.07 -1.07
C PHE A 129 21.78 2.94 -0.63
N ILE A 130 21.54 3.07 0.67
CA ILE A 130 20.48 3.93 1.23
C ILE A 130 20.72 5.40 0.84
N ARG A 131 21.96 5.91 0.92
CA ARG A 131 22.26 7.29 0.48
C ARG A 131 22.00 7.50 -1.02
N ALA A 132 22.28 6.52 -1.86
CA ALA A 132 21.99 6.60 -3.29
C ALA A 132 20.47 6.63 -3.56
N ILE A 133 19.71 5.78 -2.87
CA ILE A 133 18.25 5.77 -2.98
C ILE A 133 17.65 7.08 -2.50
N LYS A 134 18.08 7.61 -1.34
CA LYS A 134 17.61 8.89 -0.81
C LYS A 134 17.76 10.00 -1.85
N ARG A 135 18.93 10.09 -2.49
CA ARG A 135 19.17 11.07 -3.56
C ARG A 135 18.23 10.88 -4.76
N GLY A 136 18.02 9.65 -5.20
CA GLY A 136 17.09 9.36 -6.31
C GLY A 136 15.65 9.76 -5.98
N PHE A 137 15.18 9.48 -4.76
CA PHE A 137 13.85 9.91 -4.33
C PHE A 137 13.77 11.43 -4.11
N GLU A 138 14.82 12.09 -3.63
CA GLU A 138 14.85 13.56 -3.54
C GLU A 138 14.72 14.21 -4.93
N GLU A 139 15.42 13.65 -5.93
CA GLU A 139 15.30 14.09 -7.33
C GLU A 139 13.87 13.83 -7.87
N ALA A 140 13.33 12.63 -7.67
CA ALA A 140 11.97 12.28 -8.09
C ALA A 140 10.87 13.07 -7.35
N ILE A 141 11.08 13.45 -6.08
CA ILE A 141 10.16 14.33 -5.35
C ILE A 141 10.17 15.73 -5.97
N SER A 142 11.33 16.22 -6.42
CA SER A 142 11.45 17.54 -7.03
C SER A 142 10.90 17.63 -8.44
N ASP A 143 10.97 16.52 -9.20
CA ASP A 143 10.43 16.37 -10.54
C ASP A 143 9.96 14.91 -10.75
N PRO A 144 8.71 14.59 -10.37
CA PRO A 144 8.19 13.22 -10.49
C PRO A 144 8.15 12.74 -11.94
N GLN A 145 7.95 13.66 -12.89
CA GLN A 145 7.87 13.32 -14.31
C GLN A 145 9.23 12.94 -14.88
N ALA A 146 10.31 13.58 -14.44
CA ALA A 146 11.66 13.13 -14.76
C ALA A 146 11.95 11.72 -14.19
N GLY A 147 11.38 11.39 -13.03
CA GLY A 147 11.43 10.03 -12.48
C GLY A 147 10.77 9.00 -13.39
N VAL A 148 9.59 9.32 -13.92
CA VAL A 148 8.88 8.47 -14.91
C VAL A 148 9.68 8.36 -16.21
N ASP A 149 10.28 9.44 -16.70
CA ASP A 149 11.12 9.42 -17.90
C ASP A 149 12.29 8.43 -17.77
N VAL A 150 12.92 8.37 -16.58
CA VAL A 150 13.96 7.38 -16.28
C VAL A 150 13.39 5.97 -16.29
N LEU A 151 12.22 5.74 -15.67
CA LEU A 151 11.58 4.42 -15.67
C LEU A 151 11.26 3.94 -17.09
N VAL A 152 10.71 4.80 -17.95
CA VAL A 152 10.40 4.50 -19.36
C VAL A 152 11.67 4.15 -20.14
N ALA A 153 12.74 4.93 -19.94
CA ALA A 153 14.01 4.71 -20.64
C ALA A 153 14.68 3.39 -20.26
N GLU A 154 14.64 3.01 -18.98
CA GLU A 154 15.28 1.80 -18.46
C GLU A 154 14.41 0.54 -18.62
N ASN A 155 13.08 0.68 -18.78
CA ASN A 155 12.14 -0.44 -18.93
C ASN A 155 11.22 -0.26 -20.16
N PRO A 156 11.76 -0.29 -21.40
CA PRO A 156 10.99 0.02 -22.59
C PRO A 156 9.80 -0.93 -22.80
N GLY A 157 8.59 -0.37 -22.84
CA GLY A 157 7.35 -1.12 -23.07
C GLY A 157 6.72 -1.75 -21.83
N GLU A 158 7.29 -1.53 -20.64
CA GLU A 158 6.71 -1.99 -19.37
C GLU A 158 5.93 -0.88 -18.62
N ILE A 159 6.29 0.38 -18.86
CA ILE A 159 5.68 1.55 -18.21
C ILE A 159 4.51 2.06 -19.05
N ASP A 160 3.36 2.25 -18.42
CA ASP A 160 2.20 2.86 -19.05
C ASP A 160 2.14 4.32 -18.63
N GLU A 161 2.61 5.21 -19.50
CA GLU A 161 2.70 6.64 -19.19
C GLU A 161 1.35 7.29 -18.87
N ASP A 162 0.22 6.73 -19.35
CA ASP A 162 -1.12 7.24 -19.05
C ASP A 162 -1.57 6.88 -17.61
N ILE A 163 -0.86 5.96 -16.94
CA ILE A 163 -1.07 5.54 -15.55
C ILE A 163 0.05 6.08 -14.65
N ASP A 164 1.30 5.85 -15.03
CA ASP A 164 2.46 6.10 -14.20
C ASP A 164 2.74 7.60 -14.01
N ARG A 165 2.45 8.44 -15.00
CA ARG A 165 2.63 9.90 -14.88
C ARG A 165 1.67 10.53 -13.85
N PRO A 166 0.35 10.35 -13.94
CA PRO A 166 -0.55 10.83 -12.88
C PRO A 166 -0.34 10.10 -11.55
N GLY A 167 0.03 8.81 -11.57
CA GLY A 167 0.37 8.06 -10.35
C GLY A 167 1.58 8.65 -9.62
N ALA A 168 2.62 9.05 -10.35
CA ALA A 168 3.80 9.69 -9.79
C ALA A 168 3.47 11.01 -9.09
N ASP A 169 2.56 11.82 -9.66
CA ASP A 169 2.11 13.07 -9.05
C ASP A 169 1.42 12.83 -7.69
N LEU A 170 0.65 11.75 -7.56
CA LEU A 170 0.01 11.35 -6.29
C LEU A 170 1.02 10.80 -5.27
N LEU A 171 2.05 10.09 -5.74
CA LEU A 171 3.05 9.46 -4.89
C LEU A 171 4.00 10.44 -4.19
N VAL A 172 4.22 11.65 -4.76
CA VAL A 172 5.12 12.65 -4.17
C VAL A 172 4.76 12.98 -2.73
N GLU A 173 3.47 13.12 -2.42
CA GLU A 173 2.99 13.36 -1.06
C GLU A 173 3.20 12.12 -0.17
N MET A 174 3.04 10.93 -0.73
CA MET A 174 3.16 9.65 -0.01
C MET A 174 4.63 9.24 0.25
N TRP A 175 5.61 9.87 -0.40
CA TRP A 175 7.04 9.65 -0.12
C TRP A 175 7.58 10.51 1.02
N GLN A 176 6.84 11.54 1.41
CA GLN A 176 7.24 12.50 2.41
C GLN A 176 6.52 12.26 3.74
N LEU A 177 7.16 12.62 4.85
CA LEU A 177 6.50 12.68 6.15
C LEU A 177 5.93 14.09 6.37
N PRO A 178 4.67 14.24 6.83
CA PRO A 178 4.11 15.54 7.19
C PRO A 178 4.90 16.25 8.30
N SER A 179 5.52 15.48 9.20
CA SER A 179 6.39 15.96 10.28
C SER A 179 7.75 16.48 9.79
N GLY A 180 8.06 16.30 8.51
CA GLY A 180 9.38 16.50 7.94
C GLY A 180 10.31 15.32 8.18
N GLY A 181 11.54 15.42 7.68
CA GLY A 181 12.47 14.30 7.58
C GLY A 181 12.69 13.91 6.12
N GLY A 182 13.91 13.49 5.78
CA GLY A 182 14.23 13.08 4.42
C GLY A 182 13.48 11.81 4.01
N PHE A 183 13.53 11.46 2.73
CA PHE A 183 12.96 10.21 2.24
C PHE A 183 13.47 9.01 3.07
N GLY A 184 12.56 8.08 3.37
CA GLY A 184 12.87 6.86 4.11
C GLY A 184 13.06 7.05 5.62
N THR A 185 12.82 8.23 6.18
CA THR A 185 12.71 8.40 7.64
C THR A 185 11.61 7.48 8.17
N GLN A 186 11.91 6.79 9.27
CA GLN A 186 10.98 5.88 9.96
C GLN A 186 10.80 6.35 11.40
N GLU A 187 9.54 6.55 11.79
CA GLU A 187 9.12 6.96 13.13
C GLU A 187 8.77 5.73 13.99
N PRO A 188 9.30 5.64 15.23
CA PRO A 188 8.98 4.54 16.15
C PRO A 188 7.48 4.41 16.45
N ALA A 189 6.75 5.52 16.50
CA ALA A 189 5.33 5.53 16.81
C ALA A 189 4.51 4.76 15.76
N ARG A 190 4.85 4.88 14.47
CA ARG A 190 4.17 4.16 13.38
C ARG A 190 4.44 2.66 13.46
N TRP A 191 5.69 2.27 13.69
CA TRP A 191 6.05 0.86 13.91
C TRP A 191 5.33 0.26 15.11
N ASN A 192 5.34 0.96 16.24
CA ASN A 192 4.66 0.50 17.46
C ASN A 192 3.15 0.35 17.25
N GLY A 193 2.51 1.33 16.61
CA GLY A 193 1.07 1.29 16.32
C GLY A 193 0.68 0.14 15.41
N PHE A 194 1.40 -0.04 14.30
CA PHE A 194 1.12 -1.12 13.36
C PHE A 194 1.41 -2.51 13.95
N VAL A 195 2.53 -2.67 14.67
CA VAL A 195 2.84 -3.95 15.35
C VAL A 195 1.79 -4.27 16.41
N GLN A 196 1.31 -3.27 17.17
CA GLN A 196 0.23 -3.52 18.13
C GLN A 196 -1.06 -3.97 17.43
N TRP A 197 -1.44 -3.30 16.33
CA TRP A 197 -2.59 -3.73 15.54
C TRP A 197 -2.42 -5.15 14.96
N MET A 198 -1.22 -5.50 14.47
CA MET A 198 -0.93 -6.85 14.00
C MET A 198 -1.04 -7.89 15.13
N LYS A 199 -0.63 -7.55 16.35
CA LYS A 199 -0.81 -8.41 17.54
C LYS A 199 -2.28 -8.55 17.93
N ASP A 200 -3.05 -7.46 17.88
CA ASP A 200 -4.47 -7.46 18.21
C ASP A 200 -5.30 -8.28 17.20
N ASN A 201 -4.76 -8.48 15.99
CA ASN A 201 -5.33 -9.31 14.93
C ASN A 201 -4.62 -10.68 14.79
N ASP A 202 -3.94 -11.16 15.83
CA ASP A 202 -3.29 -12.48 15.91
C ASP A 202 -2.27 -12.78 14.79
N MET A 203 -1.71 -11.74 14.15
CA MET A 203 -0.73 -11.88 13.07
C MET A 203 0.71 -12.06 13.58
N LEU A 204 0.99 -11.56 14.78
CA LEU A 204 2.33 -11.57 15.38
C LEU A 204 2.30 -12.09 16.83
N ASP A 205 3.41 -12.66 17.25
CA ASP A 205 3.62 -13.05 18.64
C ASP A 205 3.56 -11.81 19.56
N GLN A 206 2.85 -11.93 20.68
CA GLN A 206 2.66 -10.85 21.65
C GLN A 206 3.98 -10.34 22.24
N SER A 207 5.03 -11.17 22.26
CA SER A 207 6.36 -10.83 22.74
C SER A 207 7.23 -10.05 21.75
N LEU A 208 6.83 -9.95 20.47
CA LEU A 208 7.63 -9.26 19.44
C LEU A 208 7.79 -7.76 19.78
N ASP A 209 9.02 -7.28 19.81
CA ASP A 209 9.31 -5.85 19.95
C ASP A 209 9.39 -5.19 18.56
N ALA A 210 8.59 -4.15 18.34
CA ALA A 210 8.59 -3.39 17.11
C ALA A 210 9.96 -2.75 16.80
N SER A 211 10.76 -2.45 17.83
CA SER A 211 12.11 -1.90 17.65
C SER A 211 13.06 -2.87 16.94
N ALA A 212 12.79 -4.17 16.97
CA ALA A 212 13.56 -5.18 16.26
C ALA A 212 13.24 -5.21 14.74
N ALA A 213 12.15 -4.59 14.30
CA ALA A 213 11.68 -4.67 12.92
C ALA A 213 12.37 -3.68 11.95
N TYR A 214 13.12 -2.69 12.46
CA TYR A 214 13.71 -1.65 11.61
C TYR A 214 14.99 -1.04 12.19
N ARG A 215 15.74 -0.35 11.31
CA ARG A 215 16.91 0.46 11.65
C ARG A 215 16.76 1.85 11.05
N ALA A 216 16.62 2.88 11.89
CA ALA A 216 16.48 4.28 11.46
C ALA A 216 17.80 5.05 11.44
N ASP A 217 18.91 4.43 11.85
CA ASP A 217 20.23 5.05 11.96
C ASP A 217 21.13 4.83 10.73
N LEU A 218 20.66 4.10 9.71
CA LEU A 218 21.42 3.81 8.52
C LEU A 218 21.39 4.97 7.51
N GLY A 219 22.58 5.35 7.02
CA GLY A 219 22.72 6.33 5.95
C GLY A 219 22.35 7.76 6.33
N ASN A 220 22.58 8.14 7.59
CA ASN A 220 22.69 9.54 8.03
C ASN A 220 24.06 10.14 7.66
#